data_AF-A0A350Y5D1-F1
#
_entry.id   AF-A0A350Y5D1-F1
#
_cell.length_a   1.000
_cell.length_b   1.000
_cell.length_c   1.000
_cell.angle_alpha   90.00
_cell.angle_beta   90.00
_cell.angle_gamma   90.00
#
_symmetry.space_group_name_H-M   'P 1'
#
loop_
_entity.id
_entity.type
_entity.pdbx_description
1 polymer ?
#
loop_
_entity_poly.entity_id
_entity_poly.type
_entity_poly.pdbx_seq_one_letter_code
_entity_poly.pdbx_strand_id
1 'polypeptide(L)'
;MLDIGFYTTEGKPIHHVEAAENFLEGLARSEFAKIGKEQMITVLIDDEKIDLPLVKLGNVNRHKFIAFFTSAIVDETKILLNQIRDYLAKPERVYRLRKLIEILAQGVTSRPKA
;
A
#
# COMPACT_ATOMS: atom_id res chain seq x y z
N MET A 1 -8.74 16.71 1.49
CA MET A 1 -8.83 15.24 1.56
C MET A 1 -8.46 14.68 0.20
N LEU A 2 -7.59 13.68 0.15
CA LEU A 2 -7.08 13.14 -1.12
C LEU A 2 -7.91 11.92 -1.52
N ASP A 3 -8.26 11.78 -2.80
CA ASP A 3 -8.92 10.58 -3.33
C ASP A 3 -7.91 9.75 -4.14
N ILE A 4 -7.82 8.46 -3.84
CA ILE A 4 -7.00 7.48 -4.57
C ILE A 4 -7.95 6.62 -5.41
N GLY A 5 -7.99 6.88 -6.71
CA GLY A 5 -8.74 6.07 -7.67
C GLY A 5 -7.94 4.85 -8.14
N PHE A 6 -8.57 3.68 -8.15
CA PHE A 6 -8.03 2.44 -8.69
C PHE A 6 -8.71 2.14 -10.02
N TYR A 7 -7.93 2.01 -11.09
CA TYR A 7 -8.44 1.76 -12.44
C TYR A 7 -7.97 0.41 -12.98
N THR A 8 -8.80 -0.25 -13.77
CA THR A 8 -8.37 -1.41 -14.57
C THR A 8 -7.44 -0.97 -15.70
N THR A 9 -6.80 -1.92 -16.36
CA THR A 9 -6.05 -1.67 -17.60
C THR A 9 -6.92 -1.14 -18.74
N GLU A 10 -8.25 -1.26 -18.64
CA GLU A 10 -9.24 -0.71 -19.57
C GLU A 10 -9.72 0.69 -19.16
N GLY A 11 -9.12 1.31 -18.13
CA GLY A 11 -9.48 2.65 -17.68
C GLY A 11 -10.77 2.73 -16.85
N LYS A 12 -11.35 1.59 -16.44
CA LYS A 12 -12.59 1.58 -15.64
C LYS A 12 -12.28 1.76 -14.16
N PRO A 13 -12.95 2.69 -13.45
CA PRO A 13 -12.80 2.83 -12.01
C PRO A 13 -13.33 1.59 -11.28
N ILE A 14 -12.50 1.03 -10.40
CA ILE A 14 -12.82 -0.16 -9.60
C ILE A 14 -13.18 0.27 -8.18
N HIS A 15 -12.40 1.18 -7.62
CA HIS A 15 -12.56 1.59 -6.23
C HIS A 15 -11.93 2.96 -6.00
N HIS A 16 -12.41 3.64 -4.95
CA HIS A 16 -11.92 4.93 -4.49
C HIS A 16 -11.62 4.81 -3.00
N VAL A 17 -10.47 5.33 -2.59
CA VAL A 17 -10.07 5.36 -1.19
C VAL A 17 -9.73 6.78 -0.81
N GLU A 18 -10.49 7.31 0.14
CA GLU A 18 -10.20 8.60 0.74
C GLU A 18 -8.99 8.46 1.68
N ALA A 19 -7.98 9.29 1.43
CA ALA A 19 -6.78 9.39 2.23
C ALA A 19 -6.69 10.76 2.91
N ALA A 20 -6.11 10.76 4.11
CA ALA A 20 -5.78 11.97 4.83
C ALA A 20 -4.81 12.84 4.00
N GLU A 21 -4.86 14.17 4.18
CA GLU A 21 -4.07 15.10 3.36
C GLU A 21 -2.56 14.89 3.51
N ASN A 22 -2.11 14.50 4.69
CA ASN A 22 -0.71 14.19 4.97
C ASN A 22 -0.25 12.83 4.42
N PHE A 23 -1.16 12.02 3.87
CA PHE A 23 -0.82 10.68 3.37
C PHE A 23 0.16 10.73 2.20
N LEU A 24 -0.12 11.56 1.18
CA LEU A 24 0.79 11.70 0.04
C LEU A 24 2.11 12.34 0.44
N GLU A 25 2.10 13.33 1.33
CA GLU A 25 3.33 13.94 1.85
C GLU A 25 4.20 12.89 2.55
N GLY A 26 3.58 12.00 3.35
CA GLY A 26 4.24 10.87 3.96
C GLY A 26 4.85 9.90 2.95
N LEU A 27 4.09 9.53 1.91
CA LEU A 27 4.59 8.66 0.84
C LEU A 27 5.77 9.29 0.09
N ALA A 28 5.65 10.57 -0.28
CA ALA A 28 6.65 11.33 -1.00
C ALA A 28 7.98 11.43 -0.24
N ARG A 29 7.93 11.44 1.10
CA ARG A 29 9.10 11.51 1.99
C ARG A 29 9.65 10.15 2.41
N SER A 30 9.00 9.05 2.02
CA SER A 30 9.39 7.70 2.40
C SER A 30 10.14 6.95 1.30
N GLU A 31 10.59 5.73 1.58
CA GLU A 31 11.18 4.83 0.59
C GLU A 31 10.21 4.51 -0.57
N PHE A 32 8.90 4.71 -0.39
CA PHE A 32 7.89 4.54 -1.44
C PHE A 32 8.22 5.37 -2.69
N ALA A 33 8.57 6.65 -2.52
CA ALA A 33 8.85 7.56 -3.62
C ALA A 33 10.08 7.16 -4.44
N LYS A 34 10.94 6.30 -3.89
CA LYS A 34 12.16 5.81 -4.55
C LYS A 34 11.93 4.50 -5.31
N ILE A 35 10.72 3.94 -5.27
CA ILE A 35 10.41 2.66 -5.91
C ILE A 35 10.18 2.86 -7.40
N GLY A 36 11.15 2.40 -8.19
CA GLY A 36 11.09 2.44 -9.65
C GLY A 36 11.45 3.81 -10.21
N LYS A 37 11.48 3.90 -11.54
CA LYS A 37 11.61 5.16 -12.26
C LYS A 37 10.31 5.41 -13.01
N GLU A 38 9.79 6.61 -12.87
CA GLU A 38 8.65 7.05 -13.67
C GLU A 38 9.03 7.12 -15.15
N GLN A 39 8.06 6.80 -15.99
CA GLN A 39 8.13 6.91 -17.43
C GLN A 39 6.83 7.55 -17.91
N MET A 40 6.91 8.45 -18.88
CA MET A 40 5.71 8.99 -19.51
C MET A 40 5.00 7.86 -20.27
N ILE A 41 3.77 7.57 -19.86
CA ILE A 41 2.93 6.55 -20.46
C ILE A 41 1.59 7.20 -20.78
N THR A 42 1.16 7.06 -22.04
CA THR A 42 -0.21 7.40 -22.44
C THR A 42 -1.16 6.35 -21.92
N VAL A 43 -2.13 6.76 -21.11
CA VAL A 43 -3.23 5.91 -20.62
C VAL A 43 -4.56 6.43 -21.14
N LEU A 44 -5.54 5.54 -21.25
CA LEU A 44 -6.92 5.89 -21.57
C LEU A 44 -7.71 5.89 -20.27
N ILE A 45 -8.19 7.06 -19.85
CA ILE A 45 -9.03 7.24 -18.66
C ILE A 45 -10.27 8.00 -19.13
N ASP A 46 -11.46 7.46 -18.85
CA ASP A 46 -12.74 8.06 -19.27
C ASP A 46 -12.79 8.44 -20.76
N ASP A 47 -12.28 7.54 -21.62
CA ASP A 47 -12.13 7.71 -23.07
C ASP A 47 -11.19 8.85 -23.53
N GLU A 48 -10.50 9.50 -22.59
CA GLU A 48 -9.48 10.51 -22.87
C GLU A 48 -8.07 9.91 -22.80
N LYS A 49 -7.22 10.26 -23.79
CA LYS A 49 -5.80 9.89 -23.78
C LYS A 49 -5.02 10.91 -22.98
N ILE A 50 -4.39 10.46 -21.89
CA ILE A 50 -3.64 11.30 -20.96
C ILE A 50 -2.23 10.76 -20.83
N ASP A 51 -1.24 11.63 -20.97
CA ASP A 51 0.17 11.30 -20.73
C ASP A 51 0.51 11.53 -19.26
N LEU A 52 0.86 10.45 -18.54
CA LEU A 52 1.17 10.50 -17.13
C LEU A 52 2.56 9.91 -16.82
N PRO A 53 3.31 10.49 -15.86
CA PRO A 53 4.51 9.86 -15.34
C PRO A 53 4.11 8.67 -14.46
N LEU A 54 4.33 7.45 -14.96
CA LEU A 54 3.90 6.22 -14.30
C LEU A 54 5.07 5.28 -14.03
N VAL A 55 5.01 4.57 -12.91
CA VAL A 55 5.95 3.48 -12.61
C VAL A 55 5.33 2.15 -13.05
N LYS A 56 6.01 1.45 -13.97
CA LYS A 56 5.58 0.12 -14.40
C LYS A 56 5.63 -0.89 -13.24
N LEU A 57 4.49 -1.50 -12.93
CA LEU A 57 4.35 -2.56 -11.92
C LEU A 57 4.78 -3.94 -12.46
N GLY A 58 5.98 -4.04 -13.02
CA GLY A 58 6.61 -5.33 -13.32
C GLY A 58 6.97 -6.08 -12.04
N ASN A 59 7.43 -7.33 -12.15
CA ASN A 59 7.75 -8.18 -11.00
C ASN A 59 8.58 -7.44 -9.94
N VAL A 60 9.64 -6.74 -10.32
CA VAL A 60 10.52 -6.05 -9.35
C VAL A 60 9.80 -4.93 -8.59
N ASN A 61 9.25 -3.93 -9.31
CA ASN A 61 8.61 -2.78 -8.66
C ASN A 61 7.36 -3.18 -7.89
N ARG A 62 6.58 -4.12 -8.43
CA ARG A 62 5.40 -4.67 -7.75
C ARG A 62 5.77 -5.31 -6.41
N HIS A 63 6.83 -6.12 -6.36
CA HIS A 63 7.29 -6.70 -5.11
C HIS A 63 7.76 -5.64 -4.11
N LYS A 64 8.48 -4.61 -4.58
CA LYS A 64 8.93 -3.51 -3.72
C LYS A 64 7.76 -2.73 -3.12
N PHE A 65 6.75 -2.38 -3.90
CA PHE A 65 5.55 -1.71 -3.41
C PHE A 65 4.78 -2.57 -2.39
N ILE A 66 4.58 -3.85 -2.69
CA ILE A 66 3.93 -4.79 -1.75
C ILE A 66 4.72 -4.89 -0.45
N ALA A 67 6.05 -5.00 -0.53
CA ALA A 67 6.90 -5.09 0.64
C ALA A 67 6.82 -3.82 1.49
N PHE A 68 6.86 -2.63 0.86
CA PHE A 68 6.72 -1.35 1.56
C PHE A 68 5.41 -1.29 2.36
N PHE A 69 4.27 -1.51 1.71
CA PHE A 69 2.97 -1.43 2.38
C PHE A 69 2.82 -2.50 3.45
N THR A 70 3.24 -3.73 3.16
CA THR A 70 3.18 -4.84 4.13
C THR A 70 3.98 -4.50 5.38
N SER A 71 5.21 -4.00 5.24
CA SER A 71 6.04 -3.60 6.39
C SER A 71 5.42 -2.44 7.16
N ALA A 72 4.94 -1.40 6.47
CA ALA A 72 4.29 -0.25 7.11
C ALA A 72 3.04 -0.67 7.92
N ILE A 73 2.19 -1.54 7.35
CA ILE A 73 1.02 -2.07 8.04
C ILE A 73 1.42 -2.88 9.28
N VAL A 74 2.43 -3.75 9.15
CA VAL A 74 2.90 -4.58 10.27
C VAL A 74 3.43 -3.71 11.40
N ASP A 75 4.25 -2.71 11.10
CA ASP A 75 4.87 -1.86 12.10
C ASP A 75 3.84 -0.96 12.80
N GLU A 76 2.92 -0.36 12.05
CA GLU A 76 1.82 0.41 12.63
C GLU A 76 0.88 -0.45 13.48
N THR A 77 0.61 -1.69 13.04
CA THR A 77 -0.21 -2.64 13.82
C THR A 77 0.47 -3.02 15.14
N LYS A 78 1.81 -3.17 15.16
CA LYS A 78 2.56 -3.42 16.40
C LYS A 78 2.51 -2.22 17.34
N ILE A 79 2.65 -1.00 16.82
CA ILE A 79 2.53 0.23 17.61
C ILE A 79 1.15 0.30 18.24
N LEU A 80 0.09 0.08 17.45
CA LEU A 80 -1.29 0.06 17.93
C LEU A 80 -1.48 -0.99 19.03
N LEU A 81 -0.95 -2.21 18.85
CA LEU A 81 -1.02 -3.27 19.86
C LEU A 81 -0.32 -2.88 21.17
N ASN A 82 0.80 -2.16 21.11
CA ASN A 82 1.51 -1.68 22.30
C ASN A 82 0.76 -0.53 23.01
N GLN A 83 0.00 0.27 22.27
CA GLN A 83 -0.79 1.39 22.80
C GLN A 83 -2.14 0.96 23.39
N ILE A 84 -2.69 -0.15 22.90
CA ILE A 84 -3.90 -0.76 23.46
C ILE A 84 -3.59 -1.23 24.89
N ARG A 85 -4.10 -0.49 25.88
CA ARG A 85 -4.01 -0.89 27.29
C ARG A 85 -4.84 -2.14 27.54
N ASP A 86 -4.26 -3.13 28.22
CA ASP A 86 -4.80 -4.49 28.39
C ASP A 86 -6.25 -4.57 28.90
N TYR A 87 -6.75 -3.57 29.64
CA TYR A 87 -8.11 -3.58 30.17
C TYR A 87 -9.21 -3.07 29.20
N LEU A 88 -8.85 -2.41 28.11
CA LEU A 88 -9.79 -1.81 27.15
C LEU A 88 -9.99 -2.67 25.89
N ALA A 89 -9.19 -3.71 25.71
CA ALA A 89 -9.14 -4.47 24.47
C ALA A 89 -10.02 -5.72 24.55
N LYS A 90 -10.98 -5.87 23.63
CA LYS A 90 -11.63 -7.16 23.42
C LYS A 90 -10.55 -8.18 23.00
N PRO A 91 -10.37 -9.31 23.72
CA PRO A 91 -9.30 -10.28 23.42
C PRO A 91 -9.29 -10.75 21.95
N GLU A 92 -10.48 -10.88 21.36
CA GLU A 92 -10.65 -11.22 19.95
C GLU A 92 -10.01 -10.20 19.00
N ARG A 93 -10.11 -8.89 19.28
CA ARG A 93 -9.52 -7.86 18.43
C ARG A 93 -7.99 -7.92 18.49
N VAL A 94 -7.43 -8.10 19.69
CA VAL A 94 -5.99 -8.28 19.88
C VAL A 94 -5.50 -9.52 19.13
N TYR A 95 -6.23 -10.63 19.23
CA TYR A 95 -5.93 -11.85 18.49
C TYR A 95 -5.91 -11.61 16.97
N ARG A 96 -6.94 -10.95 16.42
CA ARG A 96 -7.02 -10.65 14.98
C ARG A 96 -5.86 -9.77 14.50
N LEU A 97 -5.46 -8.76 15.27
CA LEU A 97 -4.32 -7.90 14.94
C LEU A 97 -2.98 -8.68 14.98
N ARG A 98 -2.80 -9.56 15.96
CA ARG A 98 -1.63 -10.46 16.01
C ARG A 98 -1.59 -11.40 14.80
N LYS A 99 -2.75 -11.96 14.42
CA LYS A 99 -2.85 -12.80 13.21
C LYS A 99 -2.59 -12.05 11.92
N LEU A 100 -3.04 -10.79 11.81
CA LEU A 100 -2.70 -9.93 10.68
C LEU A 100 -1.19 -9.78 10.54
N ILE A 101 -0.48 -9.49 11.64
CA ILE A 101 0.98 -9.40 11.64
C ILE A 101 1.63 -10.72 11.17
N GLU A 102 1.19 -11.86 11.70
CA GLU A 102 1.73 -13.17 11.31
C GLU A 102 1.58 -13.44 9.81
N ILE A 103 0.36 -13.25 9.27
CA ILE A 103 0.05 -13.50 7.85
C ILE A 103 0.91 -12.62 6.96
N LEU A 104 0.98 -11.33 7.29
CA LEU A 104 1.73 -10.35 6.52
C LEU A 104 3.24 -10.56 6.61
N ALA A 105 3.78 -10.92 7.78
CA ALA A 105 5.20 -11.20 7.97
C ALA A 105 5.65 -12.49 7.26
N GLN A 106 4.81 -13.54 7.26
CA GLN A 106 5.10 -14.79 6.53
C GLN A 106 5.11 -14.57 5.01
N GLY A 107 4.24 -13.69 4.49
CA GLY A 107 4.20 -13.34 3.07
C GLY A 107 5.48 -12.67 2.55
N VAL A 108 6.26 -12.03 3.43
CA VAL A 108 7.53 -11.35 3.11
C VAL A 108 8.72 -12.31 3.12
N THR A 109 8.70 -13.36 3.95
CA THR A 109 9.81 -14.33 4.10
C THR A 109 9.69 -15.56 3.19
N SER A 110 8.48 -15.88 2.71
CA SER A 110 8.21 -17.14 1.99
C SER A 110 8.44 -17.08 0.47
N ARG A 111 8.85 -15.93 -0.10
CA ARG A 111 9.03 -15.80 -1.56
C ARG A 111 10.50 -15.93 -1.94
N PRO A 112 10.89 -16.93 -2.75
CA PRO A 112 12.27 -17.11 -3.16
C PRO A 112 12.75 -15.88 -3.93
N LYS A 113 13.98 -15.47 -3.66
CA LYS A 113 14.71 -14.49 -4.48
C LYS A 113 14.82 -15.09 -5.88
N ALA A 114 14.11 -14.49 -6.84
CA ALA A 114 14.33 -14.72 -8.27
C ALA A 114 15.59 -13.96 -8.73
#